data_AF-C6T6Y7-F1
#
_entry.id   AF-C6T6Y7-F1
#
_cell.length_a   1.000
_cell.length_b   1.000
_cell.length_c   1.000
_cell.angle_alpha   90.00
_cell.angle_beta   90.00
_cell.angle_gamma   90.00
#
_symmetry.space_group_name_H-M   'P 1'
#
loop_
_entity.id
_entity.type
_entity.pdbx_description
1 polymer ?
#
loop_
_entity_poly.entity_id
_entity_poly.type
_entity_poly.pdbx_seq_one_letter_code
_entity_poly.pdbx_strand_id
1 'polypeptide(L)'
;MLLRNPALTASLLSATTKKLYNHRYSTPTAFMASSGVACSLLVLCGKSLAENETAKAIKTNNTLKLPEDEKLSLVLHSEMDKSVMQGFFQVHSYMDSLSTNQFGRLLVWSPDLTSTHDVVSHNFCELPIGTVCIADVQTKGRGRSKNVWESPLGCLMFSFTMQMEDGRVVPLVQYVVSLAMTEAIKDICDKNGLPSIDVKIKWPNDLYLNGSKVGGILCTSHINQRSSCKCRIA
;
A
#
# COMPACT_ATOMS: atom_id res chain seq x y z
N MET A 1 -48.96 -7.98 -5.83
CA MET A 1 -49.48 -7.51 -4.53
C MET A 1 -48.99 -8.54 -3.50
N LEU A 2 -47.90 -8.36 -2.78
CA LEU A 2 -47.58 -7.30 -1.82
C LEU A 2 -46.08 -7.00 -1.83
N LEU A 3 -45.77 -5.71 -1.88
CA LEU A 3 -44.44 -5.12 -1.77
C LEU A 3 -43.90 -5.37 -0.34
N ARG A 4 -42.72 -6.00 -0.21
CA ARG A 4 -41.96 -5.97 1.05
C ARG A 4 -40.94 -4.84 0.98
N ASN A 5 -41.08 -3.96 1.96
CA ASN A 5 -40.49 -2.63 2.10
C ASN A 5 -38.98 -2.74 2.48
N PRO A 6 -38.03 -2.16 1.74
CA PRO A 6 -36.59 -2.29 1.99
C PRO A 6 -36.04 -1.37 3.09
N ALA A 7 -36.89 -0.66 3.82
CA ALA A 7 -36.47 0.36 4.79
C ALA A 7 -36.19 -0.14 6.24
N LEU A 8 -36.37 -1.43 6.54
CA LEU A 8 -36.31 -1.95 7.92
C LEU A 8 -35.10 -2.83 8.26
N THR A 9 -34.20 -3.11 7.32
CA THR A 9 -32.95 -3.86 7.57
C THR A 9 -31.70 -2.98 7.61
N ALA A 10 -31.83 -1.66 7.42
CA ALA A 10 -30.69 -0.74 7.34
C ALA A 10 -30.28 -0.06 8.68
N SER A 11 -31.03 -0.22 9.78
CA SER A 11 -30.77 0.54 11.02
C SER A 11 -29.93 -0.18 12.08
N LEU A 12 -29.71 -1.50 11.96
CA LEU A 12 -28.98 -2.28 12.97
C LEU A 12 -27.47 -2.43 12.71
N LEU A 13 -26.99 -2.09 11.51
CA LEU A 13 -25.55 -2.13 11.14
C LEU A 13 -24.83 -0.78 11.25
N SER A 14 -25.52 0.28 11.68
CA SER A 14 -24.96 1.64 11.76
C SER A 14 -24.42 1.99 13.16
N ALA A 15 -25.03 1.44 14.22
CA ALA A 15 -24.70 1.81 15.60
C ALA A 15 -23.49 1.04 16.16
N THR A 16 -23.29 -0.21 15.76
CA THR A 16 -22.19 -1.08 16.25
C THR A 16 -20.84 -0.68 15.65
N THR A 17 -20.85 -0.22 14.39
CA THR A 17 -19.65 0.17 13.63
C THR A 17 -19.08 1.51 14.10
N LYS A 18 -19.95 2.44 14.56
CA LYS A 18 -19.50 3.71 15.17
C LYS A 18 -18.91 3.53 16.57
N LYS A 19 -19.31 2.49 17.31
CA LYS A 19 -18.80 2.25 18.68
C LYS A 19 -17.40 1.62 18.69
N LEU A 20 -17.03 0.88 17.64
CA LEU A 20 -15.69 0.31 17.48
C LEU A 20 -14.64 1.34 17.02
N TYR A 21 -15.05 2.44 16.40
CA TYR A 21 -14.15 3.51 15.94
C TYR A 21 -13.65 4.43 17.06
N ASN A 22 -14.31 4.42 18.24
CA ASN A 22 -14.01 5.33 19.35
C ASN A 22 -13.16 4.71 20.47
N HIS A 23 -12.66 3.48 20.31
CA HIS A 23 -11.65 2.98 21.23
C HIS A 23 -10.31 3.61 20.85
N ARG A 24 -9.89 4.58 21.67
CA ARG A 24 -8.58 5.22 21.65
C ARG A 24 -7.48 4.17 21.52
N TYR A 25 -7.01 3.94 20.30
CA TYR A 25 -5.67 3.42 20.08
C TYR A 25 -4.75 4.60 20.33
N SER A 26 -4.04 4.56 21.45
CA SER A 26 -2.87 5.40 21.65
C SER A 26 -1.93 5.12 20.49
N THR A 27 -1.93 6.02 19.51
CA THR A 27 -1.01 5.99 18.39
C THR A 27 0.43 5.99 18.92
N PRO A 28 1.38 5.28 18.28
CA PRO A 28 2.81 5.42 18.58
C PRO A 28 3.36 6.79 18.12
N THR A 29 2.53 7.84 18.07
CA THR A 29 2.98 9.23 17.90
C THR A 29 3.97 9.62 19.01
N ALA A 30 3.96 8.91 20.14
CA ALA A 30 4.86 9.16 21.27
C ALA A 30 6.36 9.02 20.95
N PHE A 31 6.75 8.30 19.88
CA PHE A 31 8.17 8.25 19.50
C PHE A 31 8.61 9.40 18.58
N MET A 32 7.67 10.13 17.95
CA MET A 32 7.98 11.13 16.91
C MET A 32 7.46 12.55 17.21
N ALA A 33 6.71 12.76 18.30
CA ALA A 33 6.09 14.05 18.62
C ALA A 33 6.98 15.04 19.39
N SER A 34 8.32 14.89 19.40
CA SER A 34 9.19 15.77 20.21
C SER A 34 9.80 16.97 19.47
N SER A 35 9.60 17.15 18.16
CA SER A 35 10.32 18.20 17.41
C SER A 35 9.50 19.08 16.44
N GLY A 36 8.18 18.97 16.38
CA GLY A 36 7.34 19.91 15.60
C GLY A 36 7.58 19.91 14.07
N VAL A 37 8.44 19.05 13.56
CA VAL A 37 8.70 18.82 12.12
C VAL A 37 8.25 17.39 11.82
N ALA A 38 7.32 17.21 10.88
CA ALA A 38 6.88 15.90 10.42
C ALA A 38 8.11 15.14 9.88
N CYS A 39 8.43 14.01 10.53
CA CYS A 39 9.52 13.14 10.12
C CYS A 39 8.89 11.79 9.75
N SER A 40 8.93 11.45 8.47
CA SER A 40 8.39 10.18 7.98
C SER A 40 9.39 9.07 8.28
N LEU A 41 8.93 7.98 8.92
CA LEU A 41 9.72 6.80 9.20
C LEU A 41 9.57 5.80 8.06
N LEU A 42 10.67 5.37 7.43
CA LEU A 42 10.67 4.24 6.51
C LEU A 42 11.48 3.08 7.09
N VAL A 43 10.85 1.92 7.11
CA VAL A 43 11.40 0.66 7.61
C VAL A 43 11.74 -0.22 6.43
N LEU A 44 13.00 -0.60 6.31
CA LEU A 44 13.50 -1.44 5.22
C LEU A 44 13.60 -2.90 5.67
N CYS A 45 13.13 -3.82 4.83
CA CYS A 45 13.21 -5.25 5.10
C CYS A 45 13.42 -6.04 3.80
N GLY A 46 14.36 -6.99 3.81
CA GLY A 46 14.60 -7.90 2.70
C GLY A 46 14.13 -9.33 3.01
N LYS A 47 13.65 -10.04 1.97
CA LYS A 47 13.21 -11.44 2.03
C LYS A 47 14.37 -12.43 2.20
N SER A 48 15.53 -12.17 1.59
CA SER A 48 16.73 -13.00 1.75
C SER A 48 17.93 -12.16 2.20
N LEU A 49 19.09 -12.81 2.39
CA LEU A 49 20.33 -12.13 2.73
C LEU A 49 20.67 -11.04 1.70
N ALA A 50 20.51 -11.32 0.40
CA ALA A 50 20.82 -10.37 -0.66
C ALA A 50 19.96 -9.09 -0.58
N GLU A 51 18.63 -9.22 -0.39
CA GLU A 51 17.78 -8.04 -0.24
C GLU A 51 18.03 -7.31 1.09
N ASN A 52 18.43 -8.02 2.16
CA ASN A 52 18.79 -7.38 3.42
C ASN A 52 20.11 -6.58 3.31
N GLU A 53 21.11 -7.07 2.58
CA GLU A 53 22.31 -6.28 2.28
C GLU A 53 21.99 -5.06 1.42
N THR A 54 21.05 -5.20 0.48
CA THR A 54 20.54 -4.07 -0.32
C THR A 54 19.86 -3.03 0.59
N ALA A 55 19.01 -3.46 1.51
CA ALA A 55 18.35 -2.59 2.49
C ALA A 55 19.35 -1.83 3.37
N LYS A 56 20.40 -2.51 3.85
CA LYS A 56 21.51 -1.89 4.59
C LYS A 56 22.24 -0.84 3.77
N ALA A 57 22.55 -1.12 2.50
CA ALA A 57 23.21 -0.18 1.61
C ALA A 57 22.36 1.09 1.39
N ILE A 58 21.05 0.93 1.17
CA ILE A 58 20.10 2.06 1.03
C ILE A 58 20.10 2.92 2.30
N LYS A 59 20.04 2.29 3.48
CA LYS A 59 20.07 3.00 4.77
C LYS A 59 21.39 3.76 4.97
N THR A 60 22.54 3.11 4.79
CA THR A 60 23.86 3.70 5.03
C THR A 60 24.15 4.87 4.09
N ASN A 61 23.77 4.73 2.82
CA ASN A 61 24.00 5.78 1.82
C ASN A 61 22.96 6.91 1.90
N ASN A 62 21.90 6.75 2.70
CA ASN A 62 20.79 7.69 2.85
C ASN A 62 20.23 8.15 1.48
N THR A 63 20.04 7.21 0.56
CA THR A 63 19.70 7.51 -0.84
C THR A 63 18.25 7.91 -1.05
N LEU A 64 17.36 7.47 -0.16
CA LEU A 64 15.93 7.75 -0.29
C LEU A 64 15.60 9.20 0.06
N LYS A 65 14.68 9.77 -0.70
CA LYS A 65 14.19 11.14 -0.59
C LYS A 65 12.67 11.16 -0.57
N LEU A 66 12.11 12.09 0.18
CA LEU A 66 10.68 12.38 0.18
C LEU A 66 10.41 13.71 -0.52
N PRO A 67 9.17 13.95 -1.00
CA PRO A 67 8.77 15.27 -1.48
C PRO A 67 8.88 16.34 -0.38
N GLU A 68 9.10 17.60 -0.77
CA GLU A 68 8.90 18.80 0.08
C GLU A 68 9.76 18.88 1.37
N ASP A 69 11.09 18.70 1.27
CA ASP A 69 12.05 18.81 2.41
C ASP A 69 11.64 18.02 3.67
N GLU A 70 10.76 17.04 3.52
CA GLU A 70 10.23 16.25 4.61
C GLU A 70 11.36 15.40 5.20
N LYS A 71 11.57 15.52 6.52
CA LYS A 71 12.66 14.82 7.18
C LYS A 71 12.37 13.33 7.12
N LEU A 72 13.36 12.56 6.68
CA LEU A 72 13.26 11.12 6.52
C LEU A 72 14.11 10.41 7.59
N SER A 73 13.52 9.41 8.24
CA SER A 73 14.25 8.47 9.10
C SER A 73 14.23 7.08 8.49
N LEU A 74 15.41 6.51 8.23
CA LEU A 74 15.57 5.16 7.68
C LEU A 74 16.01 4.19 8.78
N VAL A 75 15.25 3.11 8.96
CA VAL A 75 15.59 2.04 9.91
C VAL A 75 15.47 0.68 9.23
N LEU A 76 16.22 -0.31 9.70
CA LEU A 76 16.02 -1.70 9.30
C LEU A 76 14.95 -2.33 10.19
N HIS A 77 14.13 -3.22 9.63
CA HIS A 77 13.14 -3.95 10.44
C HIS A 77 13.79 -4.73 11.61
N SER A 78 15.03 -5.20 11.45
CA SER A 78 15.78 -5.87 12.53
C SER A 78 16.14 -4.97 13.72
N GLU A 79 16.02 -3.65 13.56
CA GLU A 79 16.35 -2.66 14.59
C GLU A 79 15.09 -2.19 15.36
N MET A 80 13.91 -2.63 14.95
CA MET A 80 12.63 -2.20 15.52
C MET A 80 12.20 -3.10 16.67
N ASP A 81 11.64 -2.49 17.72
CA ASP A 81 11.02 -3.21 18.83
C ASP A 81 9.67 -3.79 18.41
N LYS A 82 9.45 -5.08 18.68
CA LYS A 82 8.21 -5.80 18.36
C LYS A 82 6.98 -5.19 19.02
N SER A 83 7.13 -4.57 20.19
CA SER A 83 6.01 -3.93 20.92
C SER A 83 5.45 -2.71 20.17
N VAL A 84 6.29 -1.98 19.43
CA VAL A 84 5.89 -0.79 18.67
C VAL A 84 5.08 -1.16 17.43
N MET A 85 5.21 -2.40 16.94
CA MET A 85 4.59 -2.90 15.70
C MET A 85 3.19 -3.51 15.89
N GLN A 86 2.71 -3.58 17.13
CA GLN A 86 1.43 -4.21 17.42
C GLN A 86 0.28 -3.35 16.86
N GLY A 87 -0.53 -3.94 15.97
CA GLY A 87 -1.66 -3.25 15.32
C GLY A 87 -1.34 -2.61 13.96
N PHE A 88 -0.11 -2.71 13.48
CA PHE A 88 0.32 -2.26 12.15
C PHE A 88 0.57 -3.44 11.20
N PHE A 89 0.99 -3.15 9.96
CA PHE A 89 1.35 -4.15 8.97
C PHE A 89 2.37 -5.18 9.51
N GLN A 90 2.04 -6.45 9.38
CA GLN A 90 2.84 -7.56 9.92
C GLN A 90 3.93 -7.98 8.94
N VAL A 91 5.07 -7.28 8.95
CA VAL A 91 6.20 -7.49 8.03
C VAL A 91 6.71 -8.93 8.02
N HIS A 92 6.81 -9.60 9.17
CA HIS A 92 7.24 -11.01 9.22
C HIS A 92 6.26 -11.93 8.48
N SER A 93 4.97 -11.83 8.78
CA SER A 93 3.92 -12.63 8.11
C SER A 93 3.92 -12.40 6.60
N TYR A 94 4.09 -11.14 6.17
CA TYR A 94 4.26 -10.80 4.77
C TYR A 94 5.47 -11.51 4.15
N MET A 95 6.65 -11.38 4.76
CA MET A 95 7.87 -11.98 4.23
C MET A 95 7.76 -13.50 4.21
N ASP A 96 7.21 -14.14 5.23
CA ASP A 96 7.07 -15.60 5.31
C ASP A 96 6.10 -16.14 4.25
N SER A 97 5.03 -15.40 3.96
CA SER A 97 4.02 -15.79 2.98
C SER A 97 4.42 -15.46 1.52
N LEU A 98 5.41 -14.57 1.33
CA LEU A 98 5.80 -14.10 0.00
C LEU A 98 6.55 -15.20 -0.79
N SER A 99 5.93 -15.65 -1.89
CA SER A 99 6.46 -16.70 -2.78
C SER A 99 7.05 -16.18 -4.09
N THR A 100 7.02 -14.87 -4.32
CA THR A 100 7.49 -14.23 -5.56
C THR A 100 9.01 -14.25 -5.68
N ASN A 101 9.48 -14.26 -6.93
CA ASN A 101 10.92 -14.23 -7.25
C ASN A 101 11.44 -12.80 -7.50
N GLN A 102 10.57 -11.81 -7.70
CA GLN A 102 10.98 -10.44 -8.03
C GLN A 102 10.23 -9.40 -7.17
N PHE A 103 8.90 -9.38 -7.21
CA PHE A 103 8.11 -8.36 -6.51
C PHE A 103 8.04 -8.58 -5.00
N GLY A 104 8.15 -7.53 -4.20
CA GLY A 104 7.93 -7.56 -2.76
C GLY A 104 9.10 -8.06 -1.91
N ARG A 105 10.16 -8.56 -2.56
CA ARG A 105 11.29 -9.16 -1.86
C ARG A 105 12.17 -8.13 -1.15
N LEU A 106 12.13 -6.88 -1.61
CA LEU A 106 12.57 -5.73 -0.84
C LEU A 106 11.33 -4.90 -0.50
N LEU A 107 11.11 -4.69 0.79
CA LEU A 107 9.97 -3.97 1.35
C LEU A 107 10.44 -2.65 1.96
N VAL A 108 9.70 -1.59 1.65
CA VAL A 108 9.74 -0.29 2.31
C VAL A 108 8.41 -0.07 3.02
N TRP A 109 8.36 -0.24 4.33
CA TRP A 109 7.13 -0.08 5.10
C TRP A 109 7.13 1.19 5.94
N SER A 110 5.96 1.78 6.18
CA SER A 110 5.78 2.92 7.07
C SER A 110 4.42 2.88 7.79
N PRO A 111 4.37 3.17 9.10
CA PRO A 111 3.10 3.27 9.82
C PRO A 111 2.28 4.51 9.40
N ASP A 112 2.95 5.61 9.05
CA ASP A 112 2.34 6.86 8.58
C ASP A 112 3.24 7.47 7.52
N LEU A 113 2.66 7.68 6.33
CA LEU A 113 3.39 8.19 5.18
C LEU A 113 2.57 9.23 4.43
N THR A 114 3.21 10.15 3.72
CA THR A 114 2.49 11.04 2.81
C THR A 114 1.86 10.28 1.65
N SER A 115 2.65 9.48 0.92
CA SER A 115 2.18 8.68 -0.21
C SER A 115 3.21 7.60 -0.58
N THR A 116 2.79 6.33 -0.60
CA THR A 116 3.62 5.22 -1.10
C THR A 116 4.05 5.44 -2.55
N HIS A 117 3.18 6.08 -3.34
CA HIS A 117 3.45 6.41 -4.73
C HIS A 117 4.59 7.42 -4.86
N ASP A 118 4.62 8.40 -3.97
CA ASP A 118 5.60 9.47 -4.03
C ASP A 118 6.98 8.91 -3.61
N VAL A 119 7.03 8.03 -2.60
CA VAL A 119 8.25 7.29 -2.22
C VAL A 119 8.81 6.50 -3.40
N VAL A 120 7.99 5.65 -4.02
CA VAL A 120 8.44 4.84 -5.17
C VAL A 120 8.84 5.73 -6.35
N SER A 121 8.12 6.83 -6.57
CA SER A 121 8.34 7.69 -7.73
C SER A 121 9.62 8.49 -7.66
N HIS A 122 9.94 9.08 -6.51
CA HIS A 122 11.15 9.88 -6.34
C HIS A 122 12.41 9.03 -6.24
N ASN A 123 12.28 7.79 -5.79
CA ASN A 123 13.42 6.91 -5.50
C ASN A 123 13.58 5.77 -6.51
N PHE A 124 12.92 5.83 -7.67
CA PHE A 124 12.91 4.73 -8.63
C PHE A 124 14.31 4.27 -9.06
N CYS A 125 15.27 5.18 -9.18
CA CYS A 125 16.65 4.84 -9.55
C CYS A 125 17.44 4.19 -8.41
N GLU A 126 17.05 4.43 -7.16
CA GLU A 126 17.71 3.94 -5.95
C GLU A 126 17.10 2.62 -5.47
N LEU A 127 15.87 2.33 -5.89
CA LEU A 127 15.13 1.14 -5.51
C LEU A 127 15.25 0.06 -6.60
N PRO A 128 15.67 -1.18 -6.26
CA PRO A 128 15.62 -2.31 -7.17
C PRO A 128 14.22 -2.50 -7.78
N ILE A 129 14.18 -3.04 -9.00
CA ILE A 129 12.91 -3.43 -9.65
C ILE A 129 12.23 -4.52 -8.82
N GLY A 130 10.92 -4.36 -8.60
CA GLY A 130 10.13 -5.23 -7.75
C GLY A 130 10.07 -4.79 -6.29
N THR A 131 10.74 -3.71 -5.88
CA THR A 131 10.58 -3.15 -4.53
C THR A 131 9.12 -2.75 -4.30
N VAL A 132 8.56 -3.15 -3.15
CA VAL A 132 7.20 -2.76 -2.74
C VAL A 132 7.29 -1.78 -1.58
N CYS A 133 6.55 -0.70 -1.66
CA CYS A 133 6.33 0.25 -0.58
C CYS A 133 4.91 0.09 -0.02
N ILE A 134 4.77 -0.09 1.29
CA ILE A 134 3.48 -0.25 1.99
C ILE A 134 3.36 0.83 3.05
N ALA A 135 2.16 1.38 3.21
CA ALA A 135 1.84 2.26 4.34
C ALA A 135 0.58 1.79 5.05
N ASP A 136 0.54 1.93 6.38
CA ASP A 136 -0.67 1.70 7.17
C ASP A 136 -1.64 2.88 7.11
N VAL A 137 -1.12 4.10 6.96
CA VAL A 137 -1.88 5.34 6.77
C VAL A 137 -1.21 6.19 5.69
N GLN A 138 -2.00 6.81 4.81
CA GLN A 138 -1.48 7.88 3.93
C GLN A 138 -2.16 9.23 4.16
N THR A 139 -1.38 10.28 4.42
CA THR A 139 -1.91 11.64 4.67
C THR A 139 -2.10 12.46 3.38
N LYS A 140 -1.39 12.13 2.30
CA LYS A 140 -1.44 12.79 0.98
C LYS A 140 -1.64 11.77 -0.15
N GLY A 141 -2.50 10.78 0.06
CA GLY A 141 -2.78 9.71 -0.91
C GLY A 141 -3.19 10.24 -2.29
N ARG A 142 -2.63 9.66 -3.36
CA ARG A 142 -2.80 10.13 -4.74
C ARG A 142 -3.88 9.36 -5.51
N GLY A 143 -4.88 10.05 -6.04
CA GLY A 143 -5.81 9.54 -7.05
C GLY A 143 -5.47 10.01 -8.46
N ARG A 144 -6.22 9.51 -9.46
CA ARG A 144 -6.14 9.99 -10.85
C ARG A 144 -6.63 11.44 -10.96
N SER A 145 -6.16 12.16 -11.97
CA SER A 145 -6.62 13.52 -12.29
C SER A 145 -6.57 14.50 -11.13
N LYS A 146 -5.54 14.39 -10.27
CA LYS A 146 -5.33 15.19 -9.05
C LYS A 146 -6.35 14.95 -7.92
N ASN A 147 -7.19 13.92 -8.02
CA ASN A 147 -8.05 13.52 -6.91
C ASN A 147 -7.21 13.07 -5.72
N VAL A 148 -7.70 13.30 -4.51
CA VAL A 148 -7.09 12.79 -3.28
C VAL A 148 -7.68 11.41 -2.98
N TRP A 149 -6.85 10.48 -2.51
CA TRP A 149 -7.27 9.16 -2.05
C TRP A 149 -7.18 9.09 -0.53
N GLU A 150 -8.32 9.08 0.14
CA GLU A 150 -8.39 8.89 1.59
C GLU A 150 -7.94 7.48 1.96
N SER A 151 -7.09 7.40 2.99
CA SER A 151 -6.20 6.27 3.24
C SER A 151 -6.04 5.99 4.74
N PRO A 152 -7.14 5.71 5.48
CA PRO A 152 -7.07 5.42 6.90
C PRO A 152 -6.49 4.02 7.17
N LEU A 153 -6.19 3.77 8.45
CA LEU A 153 -5.75 2.45 8.92
C LEU A 153 -6.72 1.34 8.51
N GLY A 154 -6.18 0.24 7.99
CA GLY A 154 -6.95 -0.92 7.53
C GLY A 154 -7.14 -0.98 6.01
N CYS A 155 -6.82 0.09 5.29
CA CYS A 155 -6.73 0.06 3.83
C CYS A 155 -5.45 -0.67 3.37
N LEU A 156 -5.53 -1.44 2.29
CA LEU A 156 -4.35 -2.03 1.67
C LEU A 156 -3.72 -1.04 0.69
N MET A 157 -2.67 -0.34 1.13
CA MET A 157 -2.04 0.73 0.34
C MET A 157 -0.61 0.38 0.03
N PHE A 158 -0.32 0.16 -1.25
CA PHE A 158 1.02 -0.16 -1.68
C PHE A 158 1.36 0.34 -3.08
N SER A 159 2.64 0.55 -3.30
CA SER A 159 3.21 0.89 -4.61
C SER A 159 4.40 0.01 -4.91
N PHE A 160 4.71 -0.24 -6.17
CA PHE A 160 5.88 -1.03 -6.54
C PHE A 160 6.63 -0.49 -7.76
N THR A 161 7.94 -0.74 -7.78
CA THR A 161 8.80 -0.43 -8.92
C THR A 161 8.66 -1.51 -10.00
N MET A 162 8.47 -1.09 -11.25
CA MET A 162 8.47 -1.99 -12.40
C MET A 162 9.18 -1.34 -13.58
N GLN A 163 9.83 -2.16 -14.41
CA GLN A 163 10.43 -1.72 -15.65
C GLN A 163 9.86 -2.54 -16.79
N MET A 164 9.57 -1.88 -17.91
CA MET A 164 9.13 -2.52 -19.14
C MET A 164 9.98 -1.99 -20.27
N GLU A 165 10.44 -2.84 -21.19
CA GLU A 165 11.26 -2.37 -22.31
C GLU A 165 10.39 -1.63 -23.35
N ASP A 166 9.22 -2.18 -23.65
CA ASP A 166 8.28 -1.61 -24.61
C ASP A 166 7.28 -0.66 -23.94
N GLY A 167 7.41 0.63 -24.23
CA GLY A 167 6.49 1.66 -23.73
C GLY A 167 5.03 1.46 -24.17
N ARG A 168 4.77 0.71 -25.25
CA ARG A 168 3.42 0.51 -25.80
C ARG A 168 2.55 -0.40 -24.94
N VAL A 169 3.15 -1.28 -24.14
CA VAL A 169 2.42 -2.20 -23.25
C VAL A 169 2.13 -1.62 -21.87
N VAL A 170 2.71 -0.45 -21.56
CA VAL A 170 2.53 0.24 -20.27
C VAL A 170 1.05 0.50 -19.91
N PRO A 171 0.19 0.94 -20.84
CA PRO A 171 -1.24 1.09 -20.54
C PRO A 171 -1.92 -0.23 -20.11
N LEU A 172 -1.41 -1.38 -20.57
CA LEU A 172 -1.98 -2.69 -20.25
C LEU A 172 -1.70 -3.12 -18.80
N VAL A 173 -0.63 -2.59 -18.19
CA VAL A 173 -0.26 -2.88 -16.80
C VAL A 173 -1.43 -2.64 -15.86
N GLN A 174 -2.15 -1.53 -16.05
CA GLN A 174 -3.27 -1.20 -15.18
C GLN A 174 -4.38 -2.26 -15.25
N TYR A 175 -4.60 -2.86 -16.42
CA TYR A 175 -5.60 -3.93 -16.58
C TYR A 175 -5.13 -5.22 -15.91
N VAL A 176 -3.87 -5.59 -16.15
CA VAL A 176 -3.28 -6.78 -15.53
C VAL A 176 -3.32 -6.68 -14.01
N VAL A 177 -2.95 -5.52 -13.46
CA VAL A 177 -2.99 -5.28 -12.02
C VAL A 177 -4.42 -5.27 -11.48
N SER A 178 -5.36 -4.66 -12.20
CA SER A 178 -6.78 -4.67 -11.77
C SER A 178 -7.34 -6.09 -11.71
N LEU A 179 -7.03 -6.92 -12.72
CA LEU A 179 -7.42 -8.32 -12.75
C LEU A 179 -6.72 -9.14 -11.65
N ALA A 180 -5.42 -8.92 -11.46
CA ALA A 180 -4.66 -9.59 -10.40
C ALA A 180 -5.24 -9.30 -9.01
N MET A 181 -5.71 -8.08 -8.76
CA MET A 181 -6.37 -7.72 -7.49
C MET A 181 -7.70 -8.45 -7.30
N THR A 182 -8.55 -8.54 -8.34
CA THR A 182 -9.82 -9.27 -8.24
C THR A 182 -9.61 -10.76 -8.04
N GLU A 183 -8.66 -11.36 -8.76
CA GLU A 183 -8.31 -12.78 -8.62
C GLU A 183 -7.69 -13.06 -7.24
N ALA A 184 -6.82 -12.18 -6.73
CA ALA A 184 -6.22 -12.34 -5.40
C ALA A 184 -7.26 -12.32 -4.28
N ILE A 185 -8.25 -11.42 -4.35
CA ILE A 185 -9.34 -11.36 -3.36
C ILE A 185 -10.16 -12.65 -3.40
N LYS A 186 -10.49 -13.13 -4.60
CA LYS A 186 -11.23 -14.38 -4.79
C LYS A 186 -10.46 -15.58 -4.23
N ASP A 187 -9.18 -15.72 -4.59
CA ASP A 187 -8.30 -16.80 -4.13
C ASP A 187 -8.17 -16.82 -2.59
N ILE A 188 -8.05 -15.64 -1.96
CA ILE A 188 -8.04 -15.54 -0.50
C ILE A 188 -9.38 -16.00 0.10
N CYS A 189 -10.51 -15.63 -0.49
CA CYS A 189 -11.82 -16.07 -0.01
C CYS A 189 -11.95 -17.60 -0.10
N ASP A 190 -11.61 -18.17 -1.25
CA ASP A 190 -11.70 -19.61 -1.53
C ASP A 190 -10.81 -20.41 -0.56
N LYS A 191 -9.55 -19.99 -0.38
CA LYS A 191 -8.59 -20.66 0.53
C LYS A 191 -9.02 -20.63 2.00
N ASN A 192 -9.74 -19.60 2.42
CA ASN A 192 -10.19 -19.44 3.80
C ASN A 192 -11.64 -19.95 4.01
N GLY A 193 -12.27 -20.55 2.99
CA GLY A 193 -13.66 -21.00 3.06
C GLY A 193 -14.66 -19.88 3.29
N LEU A 194 -14.31 -18.65 2.89
CA LEU A 194 -15.17 -17.48 2.99
C LEU A 194 -16.15 -17.44 1.81
N PRO A 195 -17.34 -16.82 1.97
CA PRO A 195 -18.24 -16.60 0.83
C PRO A 195 -17.54 -15.84 -0.29
N SER A 196 -17.76 -16.28 -1.54
CA SER A 196 -17.20 -15.61 -2.71
C SER A 196 -17.59 -14.13 -2.74
N ILE A 197 -16.58 -13.26 -2.76
CA ILE A 197 -16.76 -11.82 -2.89
C ILE A 197 -16.64 -11.44 -4.37
N ASP A 198 -17.73 -10.95 -4.96
CA ASP A 198 -17.80 -10.51 -6.36
C ASP A 198 -17.26 -9.07 -6.51
N VAL A 199 -15.94 -8.91 -6.44
CA VAL A 199 -15.28 -7.64 -6.73
C VAL A 199 -15.20 -7.43 -8.24
N LYS A 200 -15.85 -6.37 -8.72
CA LYS A 200 -15.92 -6.00 -10.14
C LYS A 200 -14.96 -4.89 -10.48
N ILE A 201 -14.45 -4.93 -11.70
CA ILE A 201 -13.65 -3.84 -12.26
C ILE A 201 -14.61 -2.87 -12.95
N LYS A 202 -14.77 -1.67 -12.38
CA LYS A 202 -15.30 -0.53 -13.12
C LYS A 202 -14.13 0.11 -13.86
N TRP A 203 -14.14 -0.09 -15.16
CA TRP A 203 -13.08 0.35 -16.05
C TRP A 203 -12.85 1.87 -15.95
N PRO A 204 -11.61 2.38 -15.92
CA PRO A 204 -10.34 1.67 -16.20
C PRO A 204 -9.58 1.10 -15.00
N ASN A 205 -9.95 1.43 -13.77
CA ASN A 205 -9.02 1.29 -12.64
C ASN A 205 -9.71 1.22 -11.27
N ASP A 206 -11.03 1.13 -11.22
CA ASP A 206 -11.76 1.15 -9.97
C ASP A 206 -12.28 -0.25 -9.62
N LEU A 207 -12.11 -0.65 -8.37
CA LEU A 207 -12.65 -1.89 -7.83
C LEU A 207 -13.96 -1.60 -7.10
N TYR A 208 -14.99 -2.37 -7.40
CA TYR A 208 -16.34 -2.18 -6.89
C TYR A 208 -16.87 -3.46 -6.25
N LEU A 209 -17.52 -3.32 -5.10
CA LEU A 209 -18.26 -4.38 -4.42
C LEU A 209 -19.66 -3.85 -4.09
N ASN A 210 -20.70 -4.58 -4.48
CA ASN A 210 -22.10 -4.22 -4.19
C ASN A 210 -22.48 -2.78 -4.61
N GLY A 211 -21.89 -2.29 -5.71
CA GLY A 211 -22.14 -0.93 -6.23
C GLY A 211 -21.33 0.18 -5.55
N SER A 212 -20.56 -0.15 -4.50
CA SER A 212 -19.66 0.78 -3.83
C SER A 212 -18.22 0.61 -4.30
N LYS A 213 -17.49 1.71 -4.44
CA LYS A 213 -16.05 1.69 -4.74
C LYS A 213 -15.28 1.24 -3.50
N VAL A 214 -14.48 0.18 -3.64
CA VAL A 214 -13.70 -0.41 -2.53
C VAL A 214 -12.19 -0.33 -2.74
N GLY A 215 -11.74 0.07 -3.93
CA GLY A 215 -10.33 0.23 -4.23
C GLY A 215 -10.09 0.94 -5.56
N GLY A 216 -8.84 1.25 -5.83
CA GLY A 216 -8.40 1.92 -7.03
C GLY A 216 -6.94 1.62 -7.37
N ILE A 217 -6.70 1.34 -8.65
CA ILE A 217 -5.36 1.20 -9.20
C ILE A 217 -4.96 2.56 -9.80
N LEU A 218 -3.71 2.96 -9.59
CA LEU A 218 -3.08 4.10 -10.24
C LEU A 218 -1.75 3.65 -10.84
N CYS A 219 -1.68 3.60 -12.17
CA CYS A 219 -0.44 3.38 -12.88
C CYS A 219 0.07 4.72 -13.42
N THR A 220 1.31 5.10 -13.07
CA THR A 220 2.03 6.21 -13.70
C THR A 220 3.29 5.66 -14.34
N SER A 221 3.75 6.33 -15.38
CA SER A 221 4.96 5.91 -16.10
C SER A 221 5.82 7.12 -16.40
N HIS A 222 7.12 6.92 -16.36
CA HIS A 222 8.08 7.91 -16.82
C HIS A 222 8.89 7.29 -17.95
N ILE A 223 8.81 7.91 -19.11
CA ILE A 223 9.58 7.51 -20.29
C ILE A 223 10.87 8.32 -20.27
N ASN A 224 11.93 7.73 -19.73
CA ASN A 224 13.31 8.11 -20.04
C ASN A 224 13.86 7.10 -21.07
N GLN A 225 15.11 7.22 -21.53
CA GLN A 225 15.72 6.28 -22.50
C GLN A 225 15.63 4.78 -22.08
N ARG A 226 15.25 4.50 -20.83
CA ARG A 226 14.72 3.21 -20.35
C ARG A 226 13.27 3.41 -19.89
N SER A 227 12.32 2.76 -20.54
CA SER A 227 10.89 2.85 -20.22
C SER A 227 10.63 2.32 -18.79
N SER A 228 10.02 3.12 -17.90
CA SER A 228 9.79 2.76 -16.49
C SER A 228 8.32 2.95 -16.07
N CYS A 229 7.80 2.01 -15.27
CA CYS A 229 6.41 1.97 -14.84
C CYS A 229 6.32 1.89 -13.32
N LYS A 230 5.38 2.65 -12.75
CA LYS A 230 5.17 2.73 -11.31
C LYS A 230 3.70 2.49 -11.07
N CYS A 231 3.37 1.44 -10.34
CA CYS A 231 1.99 1.10 -10.06
C CYS A 231 1.73 1.24 -8.57
N ARG A 232 0.59 1.86 -8.24
CA ARG A 232 0.03 1.99 -6.90
C ARG A 232 -1.33 1.29 -6.89
N ILE A 233 -1.59 0.56 -5.82
CA ILE A 233 -2.86 -0.06 -5.50
C ILE A 233 -3.29 0.50 -4.14
N ALA A 234 -4.54 0.94 -4.05
CA ALA A 234 -5.11 1.49 -2.83
C ALA A 234 -6.60 1.16 -2.68
#